data_AF-A0AAP8N7G8-F1
#
_entry.id   AF-A0AAP8N7G8-F1
#
_cell.length_a   1.000
_cell.length_b   1.000
_cell.length_c   1.000
_cell.angle_alpha   90.00
_cell.angle_beta   90.00
_cell.angle_gamma   90.00
#
_symmetry.space_group_name_H-M   'P 1'
#
loop_
_entity.id
_entity.type
_entity.pdbx_description
1 polymer ?
#
loop_
_entity_poly.entity_id
_entity_poly.type
_entity_poly.pdbx_seq_one_letter_code
_entity_poly.pdbx_strand_id
1 'polypeptide(L)' 'ELNGYEWESTIEQSLKKFQLPQSVWEIPYSHLSGGQKTKVKLAKIMLKQPKLLIMDEPTNHLDSESIGWLTNWLKSYKGT' A
#
# COMPACT_ATOMS: atom_id res chain seq x y z
N GLU A 1 -0.88 -26.67 -10.52
CA GLU A 1 -1.79 -25.50 -10.68
C GLU A 1 -2.27 -24.97 -9.31
N LEU A 2 -1.37 -24.66 -8.38
CA LEU A 2 -1.72 -24.45 -6.96
C LEU A 2 -1.15 -23.16 -6.34
N ASN A 3 -1.04 -22.07 -7.11
CA ASN A 3 -0.62 -20.76 -6.57
C ASN A 3 -1.67 -19.64 -6.79
N GLY A 4 -2.84 -19.96 -7.37
CA GLY A 4 -3.92 -19.01 -7.70
C GLY A 4 -4.58 -18.38 -6.47
N TYR A 5 -5.16 -19.22 -5.61
CA TYR A 5 -5.91 -18.74 -4.46
C TYR A 5 -5.04 -18.04 -3.40
N GLU A 6 -3.77 -18.43 -3.28
CA GLU A 6 -2.84 -17.81 -2.33
C GLU A 6 -2.44 -16.38 -2.74
N TRP A 7 -2.29 -16.11 -4.05
CA TRP A 7 -1.91 -14.76 -4.52
C TRP A 7 -3.04 -13.76 -4.30
N GLU A 8 -4.29 -14.15 -4.58
CA GLU A 8 -5.46 -13.30 -4.37
C GLU A 8 -5.57 -12.93 -2.89
N SER A 9 -5.54 -13.93 -2.01
CA SER A 9 -5.61 -13.71 -0.56
C SER A 9 -4.49 -12.80 -0.06
N THR A 10 -3.26 -12.98 -0.57
CA THR A 10 -2.11 -12.14 -0.19
C THR A 10 -2.30 -10.69 -0.63
N ILE A 11 -2.79 -10.47 -1.85
CA ILE A 11 -3.08 -9.13 -2.36
C ILE A 11 -4.18 -8.48 -1.54
N GLU A 12 -5.27 -9.18 -1.27
CA GLU A 12 -6.37 -8.64 -0.46
C GLU A 12 -5.92 -8.24 0.95
N GLN A 13 -5.14 -9.11 1.60
CA GLN A 13 -4.57 -8.82 2.93
C GLN A 13 -3.66 -7.61 2.88
N SER A 14 -2.84 -7.48 1.83
CA SER A 14 -2.01 -6.30 1.61
C SER A 14 -2.85 -5.04 1.45
N LEU A 15 -3.81 -5.02 0.52
CA LEU A 15 -4.67 -3.86 0.29
C LEU A 15 -5.42 -3.43 1.57
N LYS A 16 -5.94 -4.39 2.35
CA LYS A 16 -6.57 -4.13 3.65
C LYS A 16 -5.57 -3.51 4.66
N LYS A 17 -4.35 -4.04 4.76
CA LYS A 17 -3.27 -3.48 5.61
C LYS A 17 -2.92 -2.05 5.24
N PHE A 18 -3.03 -1.70 3.96
CA PHE A 18 -2.79 -0.36 3.43
C PHE A 18 -4.02 0.56 3.49
N GLN A 19 -5.09 0.15 4.20
CA GLN A 19 -6.36 0.90 4.32
C GLN A 19 -6.97 1.25 2.96
N LEU A 20 -6.90 0.30 2.02
CA LEU A 20 -7.59 0.38 0.73
C LEU A 20 -8.82 -0.53 0.80
N PRO A 21 -10.01 0.01 1.14
CA PRO A 21 -11.22 -0.79 1.23
C PRO A 21 -11.62 -1.31 -0.15
N GLN A 22 -12.41 -2.38 -0.18
CA GLN A 22 -12.83 -3.05 -1.40
C GLN A 22 -13.59 -2.13 -2.38
N SER A 23 -14.24 -1.09 -1.88
CA SER A 23 -14.88 -0.05 -2.71
C SER A 23 -13.90 0.68 -3.63
N VAL A 24 -12.60 0.63 -3.35
CA VAL A 24 -11.54 1.30 -4.11
C VAL A 24 -10.87 0.36 -5.11
N TRP A 25 -11.06 -0.96 -4.99
CA TRP A 25 -10.30 -1.96 -5.77
C TRP A 25 -10.64 -1.91 -7.27
N GLU A 26 -11.90 -1.61 -7.59
CA GLU A 26 -12.39 -1.50 -8.97
C GLU A 26 -12.21 -0.10 -9.56
N ILE A 27 -11.74 0.88 -8.77
CA ILE A 27 -11.53 2.24 -9.25
C ILE A 27 -10.28 2.27 -10.13
N PRO A 28 -10.37 2.78 -11.38
CA PRO A 28 -9.19 2.87 -12.23
C PRO A 28 -8.10 3.70 -11.56
N TYR A 29 -6.85 3.23 -11.63
CA TYR A 29 -5.72 3.86 -10.95
C TYR A 29 -5.58 5.36 -11.21
N SER A 30 -5.94 5.84 -12.41
CA SER A 30 -5.95 7.26 -12.77
C SER A 30 -6.87 8.12 -11.89
N HIS A 31 -8.00 7.56 -11.45
CA HIS A 31 -9.04 8.24 -10.66
C HIS A 31 -8.78 8.20 -9.14
N LEU A 32 -7.76 7.46 -8.69
CA LEU A 32 -7.38 7.42 -7.28
C LEU A 32 -6.81 8.76 -6.81
N SER A 33 -7.08 9.12 -5.55
CA SER A 33 -6.45 10.26 -4.90
C SER A 33 -4.93 10.09 -4.79
N GLY A 34 -4.19 11.17 -4.51
CA GLY A 34 -2.74 11.12 -4.29
C GLY A 34 -2.37 10.10 -3.21
N GLY A 35 -3.05 10.15 -2.06
CA GLY A 35 -2.86 9.21 -0.96
C GLY A 35 -3.21 7.76 -1.30
N GLN A 36 -4.30 7.52 -2.04
CA GLN A 36 -4.65 6.18 -2.51
C GLN A 36 -3.60 5.62 -3.48
N LYS A 37 -3.08 6.44 -4.41
CA LYS A 37 -1.99 6.05 -5.32
C LYS A 37 -0.74 5.67 -4.55
N THR A 38 -0.36 6.45 -3.53
CA THR A 38 0.79 6.14 -2.67
C THR A 38 0.59 4.83 -1.90
N LYS A 39 -0.59 4.62 -1.30
CA LYS A 39 -0.97 3.37 -0.63
C LYS A 39 -0.86 2.16 -1.58
N VAL A 40 -1.38 2.26 -2.81
CA VAL A 40 -1.30 1.19 -3.83
C VAL A 40 0.15 0.89 -4.21
N LYS A 41 0.98 1.92 -4.43
CA LYS A 41 2.41 1.74 -4.74
C LYS A 41 3.14 1.02 -3.60
N LEU A 42 2.92 1.45 -2.36
CA LEU A 42 3.54 0.84 -1.19
C LEU A 42 3.07 -0.61 -0.99
N ALA A 43 1.76 -0.89 -1.15
CA ALA A 43 1.22 -2.25 -1.11
C ALA A 43 1.91 -3.14 -2.15
N LYS A 44 2.08 -2.66 -3.39
CA LYS A 44 2.78 -3.37 -4.46
C LYS A 44 4.25 -3.63 -4.13
N ILE A 45 4.95 -2.66 -3.56
CA ILE A 45 6.35 -2.83 -3.14
C ILE A 45 6.43 -3.89 -2.02
N MET A 46 5.52 -3.85 -1.06
CA MET A 46 5.53 -4.76 0.08
C MET A 46 5.23 -6.21 -0.26
N LEU A 47 4.49 -6.48 -1.33
CA LEU A 47 4.31 -7.85 -1.84
C LEU A 47 5.66 -8.52 -2.18
N LYS A 48 6.70 -7.72 -2.49
CA LYS A 48 8.06 -8.22 -2.75
C LYS A 48 8.90 -8.39 -1.49
N GLN A 49 8.39 -8.01 -0.32
CA GLN A 49 9.08 -8.09 0.97
C GLN A 49 10.52 -7.53 0.91
N PRO A 50 10.70 -6.25 0.53
CA PRO A 50 12.04 -5.69 0.38
C PRO A 50 12.74 -5.59 1.74
N LYS A 51 14.05 -5.84 1.74
CA LYS A 51 14.92 -5.65 2.92
C LYS A 51 15.23 -4.18 3.19
N LEU A 52 15.31 -3.37 2.14
CA LEU A 52 15.57 -1.93 2.21
C LEU A 52 14.48 -1.18 1.44
N LEU A 53 13.89 -0.20 2.09
CA LEU A 53 12.90 0.70 1.51
C LEU A 53 13.48 2.13 1.51
N ILE A 54 13.70 2.67 0.32
CA ILE A 54 14.07 4.07 0.12
C ILE A 54 12.84 4.79 -0.44
N MET A 55 12.51 5.93 0.13
CA MET A 55 11.41 6.76 -0.36
C MET A 55 11.90 8.19 -0.47
N ASP A 56 11.76 8.77 -1.66
CA ASP A 56 12.03 10.18 -1.91
C ASP A 56 10.70 10.95 -1.82
N GLU A 57 10.68 12.02 -1.03
CA GLU A 57 9.49 12.87 -0.79
C GLU A 57 8.17 12.10 -0.59
N PRO A 58 8.10 11.12 0.34
CA PRO A 58 6.96 10.19 0.43
C PRO A 58 5.66 10.84 0.92
N THR A 59 5.72 12.06 1.44
CA THR A 59 4.57 12.83 1.92
C THR A 59 4.01 13.78 0.88
N ASN A 60 4.62 13.88 -0.30
CA ASN A 60 4.16 14.79 -1.34
C ASN A 60 2.77 14.37 -1.87
N HIS A 61 1.90 15.35 -2.11
CA HIS A 61 0.50 15.16 -2.52
C HIS A 61 -0.36 14.31 -1.55
N LEU A 62 0.08 14.13 -0.30
CA LEU A 62 -0.71 13.50 0.76
C LEU A 62 -1.48 14.55 1.57
N ASP A 63 -2.70 14.23 1.94
CA ASP A 63 -3.42 14.95 2.98
C ASP A 63 -2.93 14.54 4.38
N SER A 64 -3.34 15.30 5.40
CA SER A 64 -2.92 15.07 6.79
C SER A 64 -3.27 13.67 7.30
N GLU A 65 -4.40 13.11 6.86
CA GLU A 65 -4.82 11.76 7.22
C GLU A 65 -3.86 10.71 6.62
N SER A 66 -3.54 10.84 5.34
CA SER A 66 -2.61 9.96 4.63
C SER A 66 -1.19 10.05 5.18
N ILE A 67 -0.74 11.23 5.60
CA ILE A 67 0.55 11.41 6.29
C ILE A 67 0.56 10.69 7.63
N GLY A 68 -0.51 10.83 8.43
CA GLY A 68 -0.66 10.14 9.70
C GLY A 68 -0.64 8.62 9.54
N TRP A 69 -1.37 8.11 8.54
CA TRP A 69 -1.36 6.70 8.17
C TRP A 69 0.06 6.23 7.78
N LEU A 70 0.73 6.94 6.86
CA LEU A 70 2.07 6.58 6.39
C LEU A 70 3.08 6.54 7.55
N THR A 71 3.01 7.54 8.43
CA THR A 71 3.87 7.62 9.63
C THR A 71 3.67 6.41 10.54
N ASN A 72 2.42 6.05 10.82
CA ASN A 72 2.11 4.89 11.65
C ASN A 72 2.52 3.57 11.00
N TRP A 73 2.32 3.46 9.68
CA TRP A 73 2.76 2.30 8.91
C TRP A 73 4.29 2.14 8.96
N LEU A 74 5.05 3.22 8.74
CA LEU A 74 6.51 3.21 8.82
C LEU A 74 7.03 2.81 10.20
N LYS A 75 6.37 3.26 11.29
CA LYS A 75 6.70 2.80 12.66
C LYS A 75 6.48 1.31 12.86
N SER A 76 5.49 0.73 12.17
CA SER A 76 5.21 -0.72 12.22
C SER A 76 6.11 -1.54 11.30
N TYR A 77 6.79 -0.89 10.35
CA TYR A 77 7.67 -1.55 9.41
C TYR A 77 8.96 -1.97 10.13
N LYS A 78 9.00 -3.24 10.52
CA LYS A 78 10.24 -3.88 10.96
C LYS A 78 11.09 -4.12 9.72
N GLY A 79 11.90 -3.14 9.35
CA GLY A 79 13.03 -3.39 8.46
C GLY A 79 13.86 -4.55 9.01
N THR A 80 14.34 -5.42 8.13
CA THR A 80 15.18 -6.56 8.52
C THR A 80 16.65 -6.20 8.44
#